data_AF-A0A8S7EM94-F1
#
_entry.id   AF-A0A8S7EM94-F1
#
_cell.length_a   1.000
_cell.length_b   1.000
_cell.length_c   1.000
_cell.angle_alpha   90.00
_cell.angle_beta   90.00
_cell.angle_gamma   90.00
#
_symmetry.space_group_name_H-M   'P 1'
#
loop_
_entity.id
_entity.type
_entity.pdbx_description
1 polymer ?
#
loop_
_entity_poly.entity_id
_entity_poly.type
_entity_poly.pdbx_seq_one_letter_code
_entity_poly.pdbx_strand_id
1 'polypeptide(L)' 'MLPAQHLPNRSDTPVIKISAKWLREAGFEIGTGVTVKISEGCLILLADSNEVQELRRELYQVKQAVKGMRDGMFSVLNES' A
#
# COMPACT_ATOMS: atom_id res chain seq x y z
N MET A 1 34.82 14.85 9.57
CA MET A 1 33.47 15.46 9.56
C MET A 1 32.50 14.36 9.17
N LEU A 2 31.80 13.74 10.14
CA LEU A 2 30.79 12.71 9.83
C LEU A 2 29.52 13.41 9.33
N PRO A 3 28.82 12.90 8.30
CA PRO A 3 27.58 13.51 7.84
C PRO A 3 26.50 13.33 8.92
N ALA A 4 25.81 14.42 9.23
CA ALA A 4 24.71 14.43 10.18
C ALA A 4 23.63 13.45 9.71
N GLN A 5 23.31 12.45 10.54
CA GLN A 5 22.20 11.55 10.31
C GLN A 5 20.91 12.38 10.44
N HIS A 6 20.23 12.60 9.32
CA HIS A 6 18.96 13.32 9.28
C HIS A 6 17.88 12.46 9.95
N LEU A 7 17.58 12.77 11.20
CA LEU A 7 16.45 12.19 11.93
C LEU A 7 15.18 12.88 11.40
N PRO A 8 14.20 12.15 10.84
CA PRO A 8 13.01 12.78 10.27
C PRO A 8 12.23 13.47 11.39
N ASN A 9 12.27 14.81 11.40
CA ASN A 9 11.37 15.60 12.23
C ASN A 9 9.95 15.41 11.68
N ARG A 10 8.93 15.36 12.53
CA ARG A 10 7.53 15.20 12.07
C ARG A 10 7.08 16.34 11.13
N SER A 11 7.82 17.45 11.09
CA SER A 11 7.65 18.57 10.15
C SER A 11 8.17 18.32 8.73
N ASP A 12 8.97 17.28 8.52
CA ASP A 12 9.73 17.08 7.28
C ASP A 12 9.03 16.11 6.31
N THR A 13 7.82 15.65 6.66
CA THR A 13 7.04 14.79 5.76
C THR A 13 6.43 15.64 4.65
N PRO A 14 6.77 15.41 3.38
CA PRO A 14 6.19 16.17 2.28
C PRO A 14 4.69 15.84 2.18
N VAL A 15 3.85 16.87 2.21
CA VAL A 15 2.40 16.75 2.06
C VAL A 15 1.98 17.40 0.74
N ILE A 16 1.31 16.62 -0.12
CA ILE A 16 0.70 17.11 -1.35
C ILE A 16 -0.81 17.13 -1.14
N LYS A 17 -1.42 18.31 -1.25
CA LYS A 17 -2.88 18.49 -1.17
C LYS A 17 -3.43 18.76 -2.56
N ILE A 18 -4.35 17.91 -3.01
CA ILE A 18 -5.02 18.05 -4.31
C ILE A 18 -6.51 18.21 -4.03
N SER A 19 -7.11 19.25 -4.61
CA SER A 19 -8.53 19.54 -4.48
C SER A 19 -9.10 19.88 -5.85
N ALA A 20 -10.04 19.07 -6.33
CA ALA A 20 -10.82 19.37 -7.51
C ALA A 20 -12.16 18.63 -7.46
N LYS A 21 -13.20 19.25 -8.04
CA LYS A 21 -14.56 18.69 -8.05
C LYS A 21 -14.63 17.36 -8.81
N TRP A 22 -13.82 17.20 -9.86
CA TRP A 22 -13.78 16.02 -10.72
C TRP A 22 -13.04 14.82 -10.12
N LEU A 23 -12.37 14.96 -8.96
CA LEU A 23 -11.58 13.86 -8.38
C LEU A 23 -12.41 12.59 -8.15
N ARG A 24 -13.66 12.74 -7.70
CA ARG A 24 -14.57 11.61 -7.52
C ARG A 24 -14.92 10.93 -8.85
N GLU A 25 -15.20 11.73 -9.88
CA GLU A 25 -15.49 11.22 -11.23
C GLU A 25 -14.31 10.48 -11.84
N ALA A 26 -13.07 10.86 -11.48
CA ALA A 26 -11.85 10.16 -11.85
C ALA A 26 -11.49 8.99 -10.91
N GLY A 27 -12.37 8.60 -10.00
CA GLY A 27 -12.20 7.43 -9.12
C GLY A 27 -11.40 7.68 -7.84
N PHE A 28 -11.04 8.92 -7.52
CA PHE A 28 -10.36 9.26 -6.26
C PHE A 28 -11.39 9.44 -5.13
N GLU A 29 -12.00 8.33 -4.72
CA GLU A 29 -12.93 8.30 -3.59
C GLU A 29 -12.23 7.96 -2.26
N ILE A 30 -12.86 8.33 -1.15
CA ILE A 30 -12.36 8.02 0.19
C ILE A 30 -12.27 6.50 0.35
N GLY A 31 -11.11 6.01 0.78
CA GLY A 31 -10.86 4.57 0.94
C GLY A 31 -10.35 3.87 -0.32
N THR A 32 -10.31 4.56 -1.46
CA THR A 32 -9.67 4.02 -2.68
C THR A 32 -8.15 4.09 -2.53
N GLY A 33 -7.48 2.96 -2.75
CA GLY A 33 -6.01 2.95 -2.85
C GLY A 33 -5.55 3.78 -4.04
N VAL A 34 -4.48 4.54 -3.86
CA VAL A 34 -3.88 5.32 -4.96
C VAL A 34 -2.46 4.84 -5.19
N THR A 35 -2.17 4.46 -6.42
CA THR A 35 -0.81 4.15 -6.86
C THR A 35 -0.12 5.44 -7.32
N VAL A 36 1.02 5.75 -6.71
CA VAL A 36 1.87 6.89 -7.09
C VAL A 36 3.04 6.40 -7.93
N LYS A 37 3.25 7.02 -9.10
CA LYS A 37 4.41 6.76 -9.96
C LYS A 37 5.16 8.05 -10.22
N ILE A 38 6.48 7.96 -10.37
CA ILE A 38 7.32 9.06 -10.84
C ILE A 38 7.82 8.68 -12.23
N SER A 39 7.53 9.51 -13.23
CA SER A 39 7.96 9.31 -14.61
C SER A 39 8.33 10.64 -15.22
N GLU A 40 9.51 10.75 -15.83
CA GLU A 40 9.98 11.96 -16.54
C GLU A 40 9.86 13.26 -15.73
N GLY A 41 10.07 13.18 -14.41
CA GLY A 41 9.96 14.34 -13.51
C GLY A 41 8.51 14.70 -13.10
N CYS A 42 7.53 13.93 -13.57
CA CYS A 42 6.12 14.09 -13.19
C CYS A 42 5.69 13.06 -12.14
N LEU A 43 4.83 13.49 -11.21
CA LEU A 43 4.15 12.62 -10.26
C LEU A 43 2.79 12.24 -10.82
N ILE A 44 2.60 10.95 -11.08
CA ILE A 44 1.39 10.38 -11.65
C ILE A 44 0.63 9.67 -10.53
N LEU A 45 -0.63 10.07 -10.34
CA LEU A 45 -1.56 9.47 -9.39
C LEU A 45 -2.59 8.64 -10.13
N LEU A 46 -2.72 7.38 -9.76
CA LEU A 46 -3.67 6.45 -10.36
C LEU A 46 -4.56 5.94 -9.23
N ALA A 47 -5.86 6.21 -9.30
CA ALA A 47 -6.82 5.54 -8.45
C ALA A 47 -6.85 4.06 -8.83
N ASP A 48 -6.70 3.18 -7.85
CA ASP A 48 -6.86 1.75 -8.08
C ASP A 48 -8.33 1.46 -8.36
N SER A 49 -8.62 0.61 -9.35
CA SER A 49 -9.99 0.19 -9.60
C SER A 49 -10.52 -0.69 -8.46
N ASN A 50 -11.83 -0.66 -8.24
CA ASN A 50 -12.50 -1.48 -7.24
C ASN A 50 -12.19 -2.98 -7.42
N GLU A 51 -12.09 -3.46 -8.66
CA GLU A 51 -11.74 -4.84 -8.97
C GLU A 51 -10.32 -5.20 -8.51
N VAL A 52 -9.34 -4.30 -8.73
CA VAL A 52 -7.95 -4.50 -8.29
C VAL A 52 -7.86 -4.46 -6.77
N GLN A 53 -8.64 -3.59 -6.12
CA GLN A 53 -8.73 -3.52 -4.66
C GLN A 53 -9.30 -4.80 -4.07
N GLU A 54 -10.40 -5.31 -4.63
CA GLU A 54 -11.02 -6.55 -4.15
C GLU A 54 -10.10 -7.75 -4.39
N LEU A 55 -9.49 -7.86 -5.58
CA LEU A 55 -8.54 -8.92 -5.87
C LEU A 55 -7.32 -8.90 -4.94
N ARG A 56 -6.82 -7.72 -4.57
CA ARG A 56 -5.75 -7.58 -3.57
C ARG A 56 -6.20 -8.06 -2.19
N ARG A 57 -7.43 -7.77 -1.79
CA ARG A 57 -8.01 -8.24 -0.53
C ARG A 57 -8.13 -9.77 -0.54
N GLU A 58 -8.68 -10.34 -1.60
CA GLU A 58 -8.77 -11.80 -1.76
C GLU A 58 -7.40 -12.48 -1.70
N LEU A 59 -6.42 -11.95 -2.45
CA LEU A 59 -5.05 -12.47 -2.45
C LEU A 59 -4.42 -12.41 -1.05
N TYR A 60 -4.67 -11.35 -0.30
CA TYR A 60 -4.19 -11.25 1.07
C TYR A 60 -4.81 -12.36 1.96
N GLN A 61 -6.12 -12.57 1.86
CA GLN A 61 -6.81 -13.61 2.65
C GLN A 61 -6.29 -15.01 2.30
N VAL A 62 -6.13 -15.31 1.01
CA VAL A 62 -5.57 -16.60 0.55
C VAL A 62 -4.14 -16.79 1.07
N LYS A 63 -3.30 -15.75 0.99
CA LYS A 63 -1.92 -15.82 1.50
C LYS A 63 -1.87 -16.11 3.00
N GLN A 64 -2.77 -15.52 3.78
CA GLN A 64 -2.85 -15.77 5.22
C GLN A 64 -3.36 -17.17 5.54
N ALA A 65 -4.34 -17.68 4.78
CA ALA A 65 -4.80 -19.07 4.91
C ALA A 65 -3.67 -20.06 4.64
N VAL A 66 -2.93 -19.90 3.54
CA VAL A 66 -1.78 -20.76 3.18
C VAL A 66 -0.68 -20.70 4.23
N LYS A 67 -0.40 -19.50 4.77
CA LYS A 67 0.55 -19.34 5.88
C LYS A 67 0.09 -20.13 7.11
N GLY A 68 -1.17 -20.00 7.51
CA GLY A 68 -1.73 -20.73 8.66
C GLY A 68 -1.66 -22.24 8.49
N MET A 69 -1.97 -22.75 7.28
CA MET A 69 -1.84 -24.19 6.98
C MET A 69 -0.40 -24.69 7.11
N ARG A 70 0.57 -23.93 6.57
CA ARG A 70 1.98 -24.26 6.67
C ARG A 70 2.44 -24.27 8.13
N ASP A 71 2.10 -23.24 8.88
CA ASP A 71 2.52 -23.09 10.27
C ASP A 71 1.92 -24.23 11.14
N GLY A 72 0.67 -24.62 10.87
CA GLY A 72 0.03 -25.79 11.50
C GLY A 72 0.65 -27.14 11.10
N MET A 73 1.13 -27.28 9.85
CA MET A 73 1.88 -28.48 9.44
C MET A 73 3.21 -28.60 10.20
N PHE A 74 3.93 -27.48 10.35
CA PHE A 74 5.18 -27.46 11.11
C PHE A 74 4.98 -27.79 12.59
N SER A 75 3.88 -27.36 13.22
CA SER A 75 3.60 -27.72 14.61
C SER A 75 3.37 -29.21 14.79
N VAL A 76 2.59 -29.86 13.91
CA VAL A 76 2.33 -31.31 13.98
C VAL A 76 3.62 -32.13 13.82
N LEU A 77 4.51 -31.71 12.92
CA LEU A 77 5.78 -32.40 12.67
C LEU A 77 6.82 -32.19 13.77
N ASN A 78 6.72 -31.11 14.54
CA ASN A 78 7.66 -30.79 15.63
C ASN A 78 7.21 -31.35 17.00
N GLU A 79 5.99 -31.90 17.08
CA GLU A 79 5.47 -32.61 18.26
C GLU A 79 5.67 -34.14 18.20
N SER A 80 6.26 -34.66 17.11
CA SER A 80 6.66 -36.08 16.94
C SER A 80 8.15 -36.28 17.15
#